data_AF-A0A955BC90-F1
#
_entry.id   AF-A0A955BC90-F1
#
_cell.length_a   1.000
_cell.length_b   1.000
_cell.length_c   1.000
_cell.angle_alpha   90.00
_cell.angle_beta   90.00
_cell.angle_gamma   90.00
#
_symmetry.space_group_name_H-M   'P 1'
#
loop_
_entity.id
_entity.type
_entity.pdbx_description
1 polymer ?
#
loop_
_entity_poly.entity_id
_entity_poly.type
_entity_poly.pdbx_seq_one_letter_code
_entity_poly.pdbx_strand_id
1 'polypeptide(L)'
;MRAVGQRLRAAQVRAIYLVHGTFVGTDALGLLAELERVWPSACDLVRRWQKQTLDAVAGDMGNYTQAYADAFSAGINGADAEPHIPVRLFHWSSENHHVARAQAAIEFLRTLVSRPEECDGRVLLWGHSHGGNVFALLT
;
A
#
# COMPACT_ATOMS: atom_id res chain seq x y z
N MET A 1 -15.33 14.64 1.63
CA MET A 1 -15.08 13.34 2.26
C MET A 1 -15.91 13.06 3.52
N ARG A 2 -16.50 14.05 4.22
CA ARG A 2 -17.35 13.82 5.42
C ARG A 2 -18.46 12.78 5.25
N ALA A 3 -19.22 12.82 4.15
CA ALA A 3 -20.29 11.83 3.89
C ALA A 3 -19.74 10.40 3.71
N VAL A 4 -18.51 10.26 3.19
CA VAL A 4 -17.81 8.96 3.11
C VAL A 4 -17.46 8.49 4.51
N GLY A 5 -16.88 9.36 5.35
CA GLY A 5 -16.59 9.04 6.76
C GLY A 5 -17.82 8.62 7.56
N GLN A 6 -18.97 9.27 7.34
CA GLN A 6 -20.24 8.88 7.95
C GLN A 6 -20.68 7.47 7.52
N ARG A 7 -20.57 7.15 6.23
CA ARG A 7 -20.90 5.81 5.72
C ARG A 7 -19.95 4.73 6.25
N LEU A 8 -18.66 5.02 6.34
CA LEU A 8 -17.66 4.11 6.92
C LEU A 8 -17.97 3.82 8.38
N ARG A 9 -18.30 4.85 9.17
CA ARG A 9 -18.72 4.69 10.57
C ARG A 9 -20.04 3.92 10.71
N ALA A 10 -21.04 4.21 9.86
CA ALA A 10 -22.30 3.47 9.85
C ALA A 10 -22.09 1.98 9.49
N ALA A 11 -21.09 1.66 8.66
CA ALA A 11 -20.66 0.30 8.36
C ALA A 11 -19.76 -0.33 9.44
N GLN A 12 -19.53 0.37 10.56
CA GLN A 12 -18.66 -0.03 11.67
C GLN A 12 -17.21 -0.27 11.25
N VAL A 13 -16.70 0.46 10.26
CA VAL A 13 -15.27 0.44 9.92
C VAL A 13 -14.48 1.07 11.06
N ARG A 14 -13.49 0.34 11.60
CA ARG A 14 -12.65 0.76 12.73
C ARG A 14 -11.23 1.11 12.30
N ALA A 15 -10.77 0.63 11.16
CA ALA A 15 -9.47 0.99 10.60
C ALA A 15 -9.47 0.77 9.07
N ILE A 16 -8.59 1.50 8.38
CA ILE A 16 -8.29 1.29 6.96
C ILE A 16 -6.80 0.99 6.84
N TYR A 17 -6.45 -0.12 6.19
CA TYR A 17 -5.05 -0.47 5.89
C TYR A 17 -4.78 -0.33 4.40
N LEU A 18 -3.78 0.47 4.10
CA LEU A 18 -3.24 0.74 2.78
C LEU A 18 -2.01 -0.17 2.58
N VAL A 19 -2.12 -1.12 1.66
CA VAL A 19 -1.03 -2.06 1.32
C VAL A 19 -0.63 -1.83 -0.12
N HIS A 20 0.60 -1.39 -0.32
CA HIS A 20 1.17 -1.23 -1.65
C HIS A 20 1.63 -2.56 -2.23
N GLY A 21 1.76 -2.64 -3.55
CA GLY A 21 2.19 -3.85 -4.25
C GLY A 21 3.59 -3.78 -4.84
N THR A 22 4.24 -2.61 -4.94
CA THR A 22 5.57 -2.45 -5.58
C THR A 22 6.21 -1.09 -5.26
N PHE A 23 7.54 -1.05 -5.07
CA PHE A 23 8.46 0.12 -5.04
C PHE A 23 8.95 0.64 -3.69
N VAL A 24 9.61 -0.19 -2.88
CA VAL A 24 10.83 0.24 -2.16
C VAL A 24 11.77 -0.98 -2.06
N GLY A 25 12.93 -0.94 -2.73
CA GLY A 25 13.95 -2.00 -2.66
C GLY A 25 14.47 -2.47 -4.02
N THR A 26 15.56 -3.23 -4.03
CA THR A 26 16.42 -3.69 -5.16
C THR A 26 15.76 -4.22 -6.44
N ASP A 27 14.44 -4.43 -6.43
CA ASP A 27 13.64 -4.99 -7.53
C ASP A 27 13.52 -4.07 -8.74
N ALA A 28 13.66 -2.76 -8.60
CA ALA A 28 13.71 -1.87 -9.77
C ALA A 28 14.94 -2.18 -10.65
N LEU A 29 16.08 -2.49 -10.03
CA LEU A 29 17.29 -2.92 -10.74
C LEU A 29 17.16 -4.34 -11.28
N GLY A 30 16.49 -5.23 -10.53
CA GLY A 30 16.22 -6.61 -10.97
C GLY A 30 15.31 -6.69 -12.20
N LEU A 31 14.23 -5.92 -12.23
CA LEU A 31 13.34 -5.81 -13.40
C LEU A 31 14.06 -5.20 -14.61
N LEU A 32 14.94 -4.23 -14.41
CA LEU A 32 15.75 -3.65 -15.49
C LEU A 32 16.76 -4.66 -16.04
N ALA A 33 17.38 -5.48 -15.19
CA ALA A 33 18.33 -6.51 -15.61
C ALA A 33 17.63 -7.65 -16.38
N GLU A 34 16.43 -8.05 -15.97
CA GLU A 34 15.60 -9.00 -16.73
C GLU A 34 15.17 -8.42 -18.10
N LEU A 35 14.79 -7.14 -18.14
CA LEU A 35 14.41 -6.47 -19.39
C LEU A 35 15.61 -6.33 -20.34
N GLU A 36 16.80 -6.04 -19.82
CA GLU A 36 18.06 -5.95 -20.57
C GLU A 36 18.43 -7.30 -21.22
N ARG A 37 18.12 -8.40 -20.54
CA ARG A 37 18.36 -9.75 -21.05
C ARG A 37 17.46 -10.13 -22.22
N VAL A 38 16.21 -9.62 -22.24
CA VAL A 38 15.21 -9.98 -23.26
C VAL A 38 15.21 -9.00 -24.44
N TRP A 39 15.47 -7.71 -24.20
CA TRP A 39 15.41 -6.69 -25.24
C TRP A 39 16.47 -5.59 -25.07
N PRO A 40 17.73 -5.84 -25.49
CA PRO A 40 18.87 -4.95 -25.24
C PRO A 40 18.67 -3.52 -25.76
N SER A 41 17.99 -3.36 -26.90
CA SER A 41 17.73 -2.07 -27.55
C SER A 41 16.61 -1.24 -26.91
N ALA A 42 15.85 -1.80 -25.96
CA ALA A 42 14.84 -1.05 -25.20
C ALA A 42 15.48 -0.26 -24.03
N CYS A 43 16.68 -0.67 -23.60
CA CYS A 43 17.37 -0.10 -22.45
C CYS A 43 17.76 1.36 -22.64
N ASP A 44 18.16 1.79 -23.84
CA ASP A 44 18.59 3.18 -24.06
C ASP A 44 17.42 4.17 -24.02
N LEU A 45 16.24 3.74 -24.45
CA LEU A 45 15.02 4.53 -24.37
C LEU A 45 14.51 4.60 -22.92
N VAL A 46 14.56 3.45 -22.20
CA VAL A 46 14.16 3.33 -20.79
C VAL A 46 15.10 4.10 -19.86
N ARG A 47 16.42 4.06 -20.07
CA ARG A 47 17.42 4.82 -19.29
C ARG A 47 17.25 6.34 -19.43
N ARG A 48 16.86 6.81 -20.62
CA ARG A 48 16.57 8.25 -20.85
C ARG A 48 15.25 8.68 -20.23
N TRP A 49 14.23 7.82 -20.27
CA TRP A 49 12.98 8.03 -19.52
C TRP A 49 13.23 8.04 -18.01
N GLN A 50 14.14 7.20 -17.52
CA GLN A 50 14.55 7.10 -16.11
C GLN A 50 15.19 8.38 -15.56
N LYS A 51 16.13 9.00 -16.29
CA LYS A 51 16.81 10.21 -15.78
C LYS A 51 15.87 11.39 -15.58
N GLN A 52 14.78 11.47 -16.35
CA GLN A 52 13.79 12.54 -16.21
C GLN A 52 12.66 12.21 -15.21
N THR A 53 12.45 10.93 -14.88
CA THR A 53 11.48 10.52 -13.85
C THR A 53 12.10 10.41 -12.46
N LEU A 54 13.38 10.03 -12.32
CA LEU A 54 14.00 9.83 -11.01
C LEU A 54 14.07 11.11 -10.14
N ASP A 55 14.29 12.28 -10.75
CA ASP A 55 14.45 13.53 -9.99
C ASP A 55 13.12 14.21 -9.61
N ALA A 56 11.98 13.74 -10.12
CA ALA A 56 10.64 14.29 -9.83
C ALA A 56 9.62 13.25 -9.32
N VAL A 57 9.93 11.95 -9.38
CA VAL A 57 9.04 10.82 -9.03
C VAL A 57 9.50 10.10 -7.75
N ALA A 58 10.35 10.73 -6.94
CA ALA A 58 10.81 10.21 -5.66
C ALA A 58 9.71 10.05 -4.58
N GLY A 59 8.42 10.19 -4.91
CA GLY A 59 7.33 10.09 -3.93
C GLY A 59 5.97 9.56 -4.39
N ASP A 60 5.63 9.47 -5.69
CA ASP A 60 4.19 9.57 -6.04
C ASP A 60 3.60 8.62 -7.11
N MET A 61 4.37 7.72 -7.75
CA MET A 61 3.82 6.93 -8.89
C MET A 61 3.70 5.42 -8.65
N GLY A 62 3.25 5.00 -7.47
CA GLY A 62 2.90 3.58 -7.27
C GLY A 62 2.55 3.13 -5.84
N ASN A 63 2.79 3.99 -4.84
CA ASN A 63 2.65 3.66 -3.43
C ASN A 63 1.69 4.61 -2.70
N TYR A 64 1.09 4.08 -1.64
CA TYR A 64 0.46 4.91 -0.63
C TYR A 64 1.55 5.60 0.20
N THR A 65 1.57 6.94 0.19
CA THR A 65 2.48 7.75 1.00
C THR A 65 1.88 8.02 2.38
N GLN A 66 2.73 8.43 3.33
CA GLN A 66 2.24 8.88 4.63
C GLN A 66 1.32 10.11 4.47
N ALA A 67 1.71 11.06 3.61
CA ALA A 67 0.89 12.23 3.30
C ALA A 67 -0.49 11.85 2.73
N TYR A 68 -0.57 10.81 1.88
CA TYR A 68 -1.84 10.30 1.38
C TYR A 68 -2.69 9.71 2.52
N ALA A 69 -2.10 8.88 3.38
CA ALA A 69 -2.80 8.28 4.52
C ALA A 69 -3.33 9.36 5.49
N ASP A 70 -2.52 10.38 5.77
CA ASP A 70 -2.87 11.50 6.65
C ASP A 70 -4.00 12.34 6.04
N ALA A 71 -3.90 12.69 4.76
CA ALA A 71 -4.93 13.43 4.04
C ALA A 71 -6.25 12.65 3.96
N PHE A 72 -6.18 11.33 3.75
CA PHE A 72 -7.35 10.47 3.74
C PHE A 72 -8.00 10.42 5.13
N SER A 73 -7.22 10.17 6.19
CA SER A 73 -7.70 10.16 7.57
C SER A 73 -8.35 11.49 7.94
N ALA A 74 -7.69 12.62 7.66
CA ALA A 74 -8.23 13.95 7.92
C ALA A 74 -9.55 14.20 7.17
N GLY A 75 -9.63 13.74 5.91
CA GLY A 75 -10.80 13.90 5.07
C GLY A 75 -12.05 13.15 5.57
N ILE A 76 -11.89 11.95 6.15
CA ILE A 76 -13.02 11.13 6.62
C ILE A 76 -13.40 11.40 8.08
N ASN A 77 -12.46 11.87 8.89
CA ASN A 77 -12.70 12.14 10.31
C ASN A 77 -13.14 13.60 10.55
N GLY A 78 -12.53 14.63 9.95
CA GLY A 78 -12.82 16.01 10.38
C GLY A 78 -12.54 16.23 11.88
N ALA A 79 -12.89 17.41 12.43
CA ALA A 79 -12.50 17.79 13.79
C ALA A 79 -13.26 17.04 14.90
N ASP A 80 -14.55 16.77 14.72
CA ASP A 80 -15.44 16.27 15.80
C ASP A 80 -16.04 14.88 15.51
N ALA A 81 -15.51 14.12 14.53
CA ALA A 81 -16.08 12.80 14.26
C ALA A 81 -15.56 11.74 15.23
N GLU A 82 -16.52 11.11 15.90
CA GLU A 82 -16.30 9.91 16.68
C GLU A 82 -17.14 8.73 16.14
N PRO A 83 -16.63 7.49 16.19
CA PRO A 83 -15.25 7.14 16.52
C PRO A 83 -14.27 7.54 15.39
N HIS A 84 -13.05 7.93 15.75
CA HIS A 84 -11.99 8.16 14.77
C HIS A 84 -11.62 6.88 14.01
N ILE A 85 -11.54 6.94 12.68
CA ILE A 85 -11.09 5.84 11.82
C ILE A 85 -9.65 6.09 11.38
N PRO A 86 -8.63 5.41 11.95
CA PRO A 86 -7.26 5.51 11.48
C PRO A 86 -7.10 4.94 10.05
N VAL A 87 -6.27 5.62 9.26
CA VAL A 87 -5.77 5.14 7.97
C VAL A 87 -4.29 4.83 8.13
N ARG A 88 -3.89 3.59 7.89
CA ARG A 88 -2.54 3.09 8.19
C ARG A 88 -1.87 2.55 6.94
N LEU A 89 -0.58 2.80 6.83
CA LEU A 89 0.27 2.10 5.88
C LEU A 89 0.71 0.77 6.49
N PHE A 90 0.70 -0.29 5.70
CA PHE A 90 1.41 -1.52 6.03
C PHE A 90 2.54 -1.74 5.03
N HIS A 91 3.75 -1.75 5.56
CA HIS A 91 4.98 -1.89 4.81
C HIS A 91 5.44 -3.35 4.81
N TRP A 92 5.85 -3.82 3.65
CA TRP A 92 6.39 -5.17 3.43
C TRP A 92 7.36 -5.11 2.25
N SER A 93 8.12 -6.18 2.02
CA SER A 93 9.18 -6.20 0.99
C SER A 93 8.67 -5.88 -0.42
N SER A 94 7.40 -6.16 -0.72
CA SER A 94 6.80 -6.06 -2.06
C SER A 94 7.42 -6.98 -3.11
N GLU A 95 8.25 -7.94 -2.69
CA GLU A 95 8.87 -8.92 -3.58
C GLU A 95 7.80 -9.82 -4.22
N ASN A 96 8.00 -10.12 -5.51
CA ASN A 96 6.95 -10.70 -6.33
C ASN A 96 6.93 -12.24 -6.35
N HIS A 97 7.29 -12.91 -5.25
CA HIS A 97 7.26 -14.37 -5.13
C HIS A 97 6.40 -14.84 -3.95
N HIS A 98 6.02 -16.12 -3.97
CA HIS A 98 5.09 -16.70 -3.00
C HIS A 98 5.56 -16.57 -1.55
N VAL A 99 6.85 -16.79 -1.29
CA VAL A 99 7.42 -16.72 0.08
C VAL A 99 7.27 -15.32 0.68
N ALA A 100 7.63 -14.26 -0.04
CA ALA A 100 7.50 -12.89 0.44
C ALA A 100 6.05 -12.49 0.69
N ARG A 101 5.14 -12.88 -0.20
CA ARG A 101 3.70 -12.64 -0.02
C ARG A 101 3.15 -13.37 1.21
N ALA A 102 3.57 -14.62 1.44
CA ALA A 102 3.17 -15.38 2.61
C ALA A 102 3.72 -14.78 3.91
N GLN A 103 4.99 -14.34 3.90
CA GLN A 103 5.58 -13.62 5.03
C GLN A 103 4.81 -12.33 5.34
N ALA A 104 4.51 -11.53 4.31
CA ALA A 104 3.73 -10.31 4.47
C ALA A 104 2.33 -10.58 5.02
N ALA A 105 1.67 -11.68 4.61
CA ALA A 105 0.37 -12.06 5.16
C ALA A 105 0.47 -12.39 6.66
N ILE A 106 1.50 -13.14 7.08
CA ILE A 106 1.73 -13.46 8.50
C ILE A 106 2.01 -12.18 9.31
N GLU A 107 2.87 -11.29 8.80
CA GLU A 107 3.19 -10.00 9.44
C GLU A 107 1.96 -9.09 9.52
N PHE A 108 1.11 -9.09 8.49
CA PHE A 108 -0.15 -8.37 8.49
C PHE A 108 -1.11 -8.93 9.55
N LEU A 109 -1.26 -10.26 9.64
CA LEU A 109 -2.06 -10.91 10.67
C LEU A 109 -1.58 -10.54 12.07
N ARG A 110 -0.26 -10.54 12.31
CA ARG A 110 0.32 -10.12 13.59
C ARG A 110 0.01 -8.66 13.90
N THR A 111 0.02 -7.80 12.89
CA THR A 111 -0.35 -6.38 13.01
C THR A 111 -1.79 -6.24 13.46
N LEU A 112 -2.73 -6.98 12.85
CA LEU A 112 -4.15 -6.96 13.23
C LEU A 112 -4.37 -7.49 14.66
N VAL A 113 -3.77 -8.63 15.00
CA VAL A 113 -3.89 -9.23 16.35
C VAL A 113 -3.31 -8.33 17.44
N SER A 114 -2.30 -7.51 17.12
CA SER A 114 -1.73 -6.55 18.06
C SER A 114 -2.63 -5.34 18.37
N ARG A 115 -3.76 -5.20 17.67
CA ARG A 115 -4.72 -4.09 17.79
C ARG A 115 -6.16 -4.59 17.97
N PRO A 116 -6.46 -5.27 19.08
CA PRO A 116 -7.78 -5.85 19.32
C PRO A 116 -8.92 -4.81 19.28
N GLU A 117 -8.65 -3.54 19.60
CA GLU A 117 -9.63 -2.45 19.54
C GLU A 117 -10.15 -2.16 18.12
N GLU A 118 -9.36 -2.48 17.09
CA GLU A 118 -9.75 -2.37 15.68
C GLU A 118 -10.58 -3.58 15.22
N CYS A 119 -10.55 -4.69 15.98
CA CYS A 119 -11.23 -5.94 15.68
C CYS A 119 -12.68 -6.01 16.16
N ASP A 120 -13.13 -5.06 17.00
CA ASP A 120 -14.52 -4.93 17.45
C ASP A 120 -15.48 -4.41 16.35
N GLY A 121 -15.01 -4.34 15.10
CA GLY A 121 -15.79 -3.93 13.94
C GLY A 121 -15.16 -4.43 12.64
N ARG A 122 -15.19 -3.61 11.59
CA ARG A 122 -14.64 -3.97 10.28
C ARG A 122 -13.31 -3.27 10.03
N VAL A 123 -12.34 -4.02 9.55
CA VAL A 123 -11.10 -3.47 8.99
C VAL A 123 -11.22 -3.46 7.48
N LEU A 124 -11.08 -2.27 6.87
CA LEU A 124 -11.13 -2.11 5.42
C LEU A 124 -9.72 -2.20 4.83
N LEU A 125 -9.56 -3.09 3.85
CA LEU A 125 -8.26 -3.41 3.24
C LEU A 125 -8.18 -2.82 1.83
N TRP A 126 -7.19 -1.96 1.59
CA TRP A 126 -6.97 -1.29 0.30
C TRP A 126 -5.62 -1.72 -0.27
N GLY A 127 -5.69 -2.64 -1.23
CA GLY A 127 -4.52 -3.28 -1.82
C GLY A 127 -4.28 -2.71 -3.20
N HIS A 128 -3.08 -2.22 -3.44
CA HIS A 128 -2.65 -1.81 -4.78
C HIS A 128 -1.77 -2.89 -5.40
N SER A 129 -2.00 -3.25 -6.67
CA SER A 129 -1.23 -4.27 -7.39
C SER A 129 -1.12 -5.58 -6.58
N HIS A 130 0.10 -6.13 -6.42
CA HIS A 130 0.34 -7.35 -5.64
C HIS A 130 0.10 -7.23 -4.14
N GLY A 131 -0.14 -6.02 -3.61
CA GLY A 131 -0.60 -5.85 -2.23
C GLY A 131 -1.94 -6.56 -1.98
N GLY A 132 -2.78 -6.71 -3.01
CA GLY A 132 -4.00 -7.51 -2.93
C GLY A 132 -3.74 -9.01 -2.68
N ASN A 133 -2.58 -9.54 -3.09
CA ASN A 133 -2.23 -10.94 -2.86
C ASN A 133 -1.96 -11.22 -1.37
N VAL A 134 -1.47 -10.22 -0.63
CA VAL A 134 -1.29 -10.34 0.83
C VAL A 134 -2.65 -10.59 1.50
N PHE A 135 -3.69 -9.89 1.05
CA PHE A 135 -5.04 -10.06 1.57
C PHE A 135 -5.68 -11.37 1.14
N ALA A 136 -5.52 -11.76 -0.13
CA ALA A 136 -6.06 -13.01 -0.64
C ALA A 136 -5.50 -14.26 0.07
N LEU A 137 -4.30 -14.17 0.67
CA LEU A 137 -3.75 -15.24 1.50
C LEU A 137 -4.30 -15.26 2.93
N LEU A 138 -4.92 -14.17 3.38
CA LEU A 138 -5.33 -13.96 4.77
C LEU A 138 -6.84 -14.08 4.98
N THR A 139 -7.66 -13.84 3.94
CA THR A 139 -9.13 -13.85 3.96
C THR A 139 -9.70 -14.98 3.11
#